data_AF-A0A176Q848-F1
#
_entry.id   AF-A0A176Q848-F1
#
_cell.length_a   1.000
_cell.length_b   1.000
_cell.length_c   1.000
_cell.angle_alpha   90.00
_cell.angle_beta   90.00
_cell.angle_gamma   90.00
#
_symmetry.space_group_name_H-M   'P 1'
#
loop_
_entity.id
_entity.type
_entity.pdbx_description
1 polymer ?
#
loop_
_entity_poly.entity_id
_entity_poly.type
_entity_poly.pdbx_seq_one_letter_code
_entity_poly.pdbx_strand_id
1 'polypeptide(L)' 'MNFNIFQRKKSSEYSALQLMMEPSWSRRDYASFAEEGYIKNVIAFRAINMIASAASSVPFTLCQLTDQGKSQLNE' A
#
# COMPACT_ATOMS: atom_id res chain seq x y z
N MET A 1 -51.32 4.07 -10.04
CA MET A 1 -50.41 4.58 -8.99
C MET A 1 -49.03 3.97 -9.22
N ASN A 2 -48.01 4.77 -9.54
CA ASN A 2 -46.61 4.34 -9.52
C ASN A 2 -45.79 5.52 -8.99
N PHE A 3 -45.31 5.42 -7.75
CA PHE A 3 -44.51 6.46 -7.12
C PHE A 3 -43.05 6.02 -7.12
N ASN A 4 -42.29 6.58 -8.07
CA ASN A 4 -40.85 6.34 -8.20
C ASN A 4 -40.11 7.31 -7.25
N ILE A 5 -39.97 6.93 -5.98
CA ILE A 5 -39.50 7.83 -4.89
C ILE A 5 -37.97 7.81 -4.69
N PHE A 6 -37.23 6.93 -5.36
CA PHE A 6 -35.77 6.83 -5.19
C PHE A 6 -34.97 7.24 -6.43
N GLN A 7 -35.05 8.53 -6.81
CA GLN A 7 -34.06 9.14 -7.70
C GLN A 7 -32.96 9.79 -6.85
N ARG A 8 -31.79 9.14 -6.75
CA ARG A 8 -30.62 9.73 -6.06
C ARG A 8 -30.04 10.84 -6.93
N LYS A 9 -30.24 12.10 -6.53
CA LYS A 9 -29.55 13.27 -7.10
C LYS A 9 -28.04 13.12 -6.84
N LYS A 10 -27.21 13.09 -7.88
CA LYS A 10 -25.74 13.23 -7.73
C LYS A 10 -25.43 14.73 -7.72
N SER A 11 -25.16 15.30 -6.55
CA SER A 11 -24.51 16.60 -6.44
C SER A 11 -23.00 16.38 -6.48
N SER A 12 -22.39 16.59 -7.64
CA SER A 12 -20.94 16.76 -7.71
C SER A 12 -20.63 18.24 -7.43
N GLU A 13 -20.62 18.59 -6.15
CA GLU A 13 -20.15 19.90 -5.70
C GLU A 13 -18.62 19.90 -5.74
N TYR A 14 -18.07 20.12 -6.93
CA TYR A 14 -16.67 20.49 -7.05
C TYR A 14 -16.54 21.93 -6.58
N SER A 15 -15.79 22.15 -5.49
CA SER A 15 -15.39 23.50 -5.11
C SER A 15 -14.48 24.06 -6.19
N ALA A 16 -14.76 25.28 -6.69
CA ALA A 16 -13.97 25.92 -7.75
C ALA A 16 -12.48 26.08 -7.40
N LEU A 17 -12.10 25.92 -6.12
CA LEU A 17 -10.73 25.94 -5.64
C LEU A 17 -9.95 24.64 -5.91
N GLN A 18 -10.60 23.52 -6.22
CA GLN A 18 -9.92 22.26 -6.59
C GLN A 18 -9.28 22.31 -7.99
N LEU A 19 -9.68 23.26 -8.84
CA LEU A 19 -9.18 23.39 -10.21
C LEU A 19 -7.88 24.20 -10.30
N MET A 20 -7.41 24.82 -9.22
CA MET A 20 -6.26 25.76 -9.28
C MET A 20 -4.90 25.10 -9.13
N MET A 21 -4.81 23.85 -8.64
CA MET A 21 -3.62 23.01 -8.79
C MET A 21 -4.03 21.55 -8.73
N GLU A 22 -3.93 20.84 -9.86
CA GLU A 22 -3.89 19.38 -9.80
C GLU A 22 -2.64 18.98 -8.99
N PRO A 23 -2.74 18.13 -7.96
CA PRO A 23 -1.57 17.53 -7.34
C PRO A 23 -0.85 16.67 -8.38
N SER A 24 0.10 17.28 -9.09
CA SER A 24 0.93 16.64 -10.10
C SER A 24 2.08 15.92 -9.41
N TRP A 25 1.80 14.72 -8.90
CA TRP A 25 2.87 13.80 -8.56
C TRP A 25 3.47 13.29 -9.87
N SER A 26 4.78 13.45 -10.03
CA SER A 26 5.52 12.88 -11.16
C SER A 26 5.07 11.43 -11.40
N ARG A 27 4.89 11.04 -12.68
CA ARG A 27 4.56 9.66 -13.04
C ARG A 27 5.53 8.75 -12.28
N ARG A 28 4.98 7.78 -11.55
CA ARG A 28 5.78 6.85 -10.76
C ARG A 28 6.48 5.88 -11.71
N ASP A 29 7.57 6.32 -12.30
CA ASP A 29 8.47 5.45 -13.04
C ASP A 29 9.32 4.66 -12.05
N TYR A 30 8.74 3.56 -11.57
CA TYR A 30 9.41 2.68 -10.63
C TYR A 30 10.63 1.99 -11.23
N ALA A 31 10.68 1.85 -12.56
CA ALA A 31 11.83 1.25 -13.24
C ALA A 31 13.03 2.19 -13.15
N SER A 32 12.88 3.46 -13.55
CA SER A 32 13.95 4.46 -13.39
C SER A 32 14.31 4.70 -11.93
N PHE A 33 13.33 4.69 -11.02
CA PHE A 33 13.60 4.81 -9.58
C PHE A 33 14.43 3.64 -9.05
N ALA A 34 14.15 2.39 -9.44
CA ALA A 34 14.94 1.24 -9.03
C ALA A 34 16.36 1.27 -9.62
N GLU A 35 16.50 1.74 -10.87
CA GLU A 35 17.79 1.86 -11.53
C GLU A 35 18.71 2.86 -10.80
N GLU A 36 18.22 4.08 -10.56
CA GLU A 36 19.01 5.13 -9.90
C GLU A 36 19.10 4.95 -8.38
N GLY A 37 18.03 4.47 -7.76
CA GLY A 37 17.88 4.36 -6.30
C GLY A 37 18.41 3.06 -5.70
N TYR A 38 18.66 2.03 -6.50
CA TYR A 38 19.15 0.73 -6.01
C TYR A 38 20.30 0.19 -6.87
N ILE A 39 20.11 0.04 -8.18
CA ILE A 39 21.08 -0.65 -9.06
C ILE A 39 22.39 0.15 -9.17
N LYS A 40 22.29 1.46 -9.44
CA LYS A 40 23.47 2.34 -9.59
C LYS A 40 23.99 2.91 -8.26
N ASN A 41 23.28 2.69 -7.15
CA ASN A 41 23.63 3.24 -5.85
C ASN A 41 24.08 2.14 -4.86
N VAL A 42 25.39 2.05 -4.65
CA VAL A 42 25.99 1.03 -3.76
C VAL A 42 25.57 1.18 -2.30
N ILE A 43 25.35 2.42 -1.82
CA ILE A 43 24.93 2.67 -0.42
C ILE A 43 23.52 2.14 -0.22
N ALA A 44 22.60 2.49 -1.12
CA ALA A 44 21.22 2.02 -1.07
C ALA A 44 21.13 0.50 -1.23
N PHE A 45 21.91 -0.07 -2.17
CA PHE A 45 22.01 -1.52 -2.34
C PHE A 45 22.39 -2.23 -1.04
N ARG A 46 23.45 -1.76 -0.38
CA ARG A 46 23.93 -2.36 0.88
C ARG A 46 22.91 -2.20 2.01
N ALA A 47 22.32 -1.02 2.16
CA ALA A 47 21.35 -0.74 3.22
C ALA A 47 20.10 -1.62 3.08
N ILE A 48 19.53 -1.69 1.87
CA ILE A 48 18.35 -2.51 1.59
C ILE A 48 18.65 -3.99 1.83
N ASN A 49 19.78 -4.51 1.35
CA ASN A 49 20.13 -5.92 1.56
C ASN A 49 20.34 -6.25 3.03
N MET A 50 20.92 -5.34 3.82
CA MET A 50 21.10 -5.54 5.26
C MET A 50 19.75 -5.67 5.97
N ILE A 51 18.81 -4.76 5.68
CA ILE A 51 17.47 -4.76 6.28
C ILE A 51 16.67 -5.99 5.81
N ALA A 52 16.69 -6.30 4.52
CA ALA A 52 15.98 -7.44 3.96
C ALA A 52 16.49 -8.76 4.55
N SER A 53 17.81 -8.91 4.66
CA SER A 53 18.43 -10.10 5.29
C SER A 53 18.02 -10.20 6.76
N ALA A 54 18.07 -9.10 7.51
CA ALA A 54 17.64 -9.07 8.91
C ALA A 54 16.16 -9.45 9.07
N ALA A 55 15.27 -8.87 8.25
CA ALA A 55 13.85 -9.19 8.26
C ALA A 55 13.57 -10.66 7.91
N SER A 56 14.28 -11.21 6.93
CA SER A 56 14.15 -12.63 6.53
C SER A 56 14.67 -13.61 7.57
N SER A 57 15.57 -13.18 8.46
CA SER A 57 16.17 -14.03 9.48
C SER A 57 15.23 -14.29 10.67
N VAL A 58 14.12 -13.55 10.77
CA VAL A 58 13.16 -13.68 11.86
C VAL A 58 12.27 -14.90 11.63
N PRO A 59 12.23 -15.88 12.55
CA PRO A 59 11.36 -17.04 12.42
C PRO A 59 9.89 -16.63 12.59
N PHE A 60 9.02 -17.17 11.74
CA PHE A 60 7.58 -17.00 11.88
C PHE A 60 6.99 -18.12 12.75
N THR A 61 6.02 -17.75 13.59
CA THR A 61 5.25 -18.71 14.41
C THR A 61 3.81 -18.72 13.94
N LEU A 62 3.32 -19.89 13.55
CA LEU A 62 1.94 -20.05 13.14
C LEU A 62 1.04 -20.24 14.36
N CYS A 63 0.13 -19.29 14.57
CA CYS A 63 -0.90 -19.39 15.61
C CYS A 63 -2.27 -19.59 14.96
N GLN A 64 -3.02 -20.58 15.44
CA GLN A 64 -4.42 -20.78 15.11
C GLN A 64 -5.28 -20.34 16.31
N LEU A 65 -6.31 -19.54 16.05
CA LEU A 65 -7.34 -19.25 17.05
C LEU A 65 -8.52 -20.19 16.81
N THR A 66 -8.77 -21.06 17.77
CA THR A 66 -9.92 -21.97 17.78
C THR A 66 -10.91 -21.49 18.84
N ASP A 67 -12.16 -21.93 18.81
CA ASP A 67 -13.17 -21.65 19.84
C ASP A 67 -12.72 -22.09 21.26
N GLN A 68 -11.72 -22.97 21.33
CA GLN A 68 -11.08 -23.49 22.55
C GLN A 68 -9.86 -22.66 23.00
N GLY A 69 -9.48 -21.59 22.28
CA GLY A 69 -8.33 -20.72 22.58
C GLY A 69 -7.26 -20.68 21.48
N LYS A 70 -6.13 -20.02 21.77
CA LYS A 70 -4.97 -19.92 20.87
C LYS A 70 -4.16 -21.22 20.91
N SER A 71 -4.10 -21.95 19.79
CA SER A 71 -3.19 -23.06 19.58
C SER A 71 -1.99 -22.61 18.74
N GLN A 72 -0.77 -22.89 19.21
CA GLN A 72 0.43 -22.72 18.39
C GLN A 72 0.64 -24.02 17.62
N LEU A 73 0.74 -23.92 16.28
CA LEU A 73 1.05 -25.06 15.43
C LEU A 73 2.57 -25.10 15.29
N ASN A 74 3.21 -25.94 16.09
CA ASN A 74 4.61 -26.29 15.89
C ASN A 74 4.67 -27.32 14.76
N GLU A 75 5.44 -27.05 13.70
CA GLU A 75 5.81 -28.04 12.69
C GLU A 75 6.55 -29.23 13.32
#